data_AF-A0A093F6D3-F1
#
_entry.id   AF-A0A093F6D3-F1
#
_cell.length_a   1.000
_cell.length_b   1.000
_cell.length_c   1.000
_cell.angle_alpha   90.00
_cell.angle_beta   90.00
_cell.angle_gamma   90.00
#
_symmetry.space_group_name_H-M   'P 1'
#
loop_
_entity.id
_entity.type
_entity.pdbx_description
1 polymer ?
#
loop_
_entity_poly.entity_id
_entity_poly.type
_entity_poly.pdbx_seq_one_letter_code
_entity_poly.pdbx_strand_id
1 'polypeptide(L)' 'FADRGNRTARVVDTDGKTYAVIFVSRVKDGKTLRMLRLYS' A
#
# COMPACT_ATOMS: atom_id res chain seq x y z
N PHE A 1 16.50 -13.66 1.12
CA PHE A 1 15.05 -13.87 0.93
C PHE A 1 14.33 -12.71 1.61
N ALA A 2 13.67 -11.87 0.80
CA ALA A 2 13.38 -10.47 1.10
C ALA A 2 12.59 -10.23 2.39
N ASP A 3 12.88 -9.09 3.02
CA ASP A 3 12.16 -8.39 4.08
C ASP A 3 10.66 -8.19 3.69
N ARG A 4 9.90 -9.28 3.68
CA ARG A 4 8.44 -9.35 3.51
C ARG A 4 7.76 -9.03 4.84
N GLY A 5 8.29 -8.09 5.61
CA GLY A 5 7.72 -7.62 6.86
C GLY A 5 6.29 -7.10 6.64
N ASN A 6 5.31 -7.99 6.85
CA ASN A 6 3.87 -7.80 6.97
C ASN A 6 3.32 -6.54 6.29
N ARG A 7 3.52 -6.41 4.97
CA ARG A 7 3.07 -5.29 4.15
C ARG A 7 1.86 -5.73 3.32
N THR A 8 0.73 -5.08 3.52
CA THR A 8 -0.50 -5.23 2.73
C THR A 8 -0.65 -4.03 1.82
N ALA A 9 -1.03 -4.27 0.58
CA ALA A 9 -1.43 -3.23 -0.36
C ALA A 9 -2.82 -3.58 -0.92
N ARG A 10 -3.73 -2.60 -0.93
CA ARG A 10 -5.08 -2.74 -1.47
C ARG A 10 -5.37 -1.58 -2.41
N VAL A 11 -5.84 -1.90 -3.61
CA VAL A 11 -6.39 -0.89 -4.53
C VAL A 11 -7.69 -0.36 -3.93
N VAL A 12 -7.76 0.95 -3.77
CA VAL A 12 -8.94 1.66 -3.30
C VAL A 12 -9.77 2.15 -4.48
N ASP A 13 -9.09 2.71 -5.49
CA ASP A 13 -9.72 3.23 -6.69
C ASP A 13 -8.74 3.24 -7.88
N THR A 14 -9.24 3.11 -9.09
CA THR A 14 -8.47 3.20 -10.33
C THR A 14 -9.41 3.29 -11.53
N ASP A 15 -9.03 4.08 -12.54
CA ASP A 15 -9.69 4.06 -13.85
C ASP A 15 -9.17 2.94 -14.77
N GLY A 16 -8.22 2.14 -14.29
CA GLY A 16 -7.56 1.06 -15.02
C GLY A 16 -6.61 1.54 -16.13
N LYS A 17 -6.31 2.85 -16.21
CA LYS A 17 -5.54 3.44 -17.32
C LYS A 17 -4.56 4.51 -16.88
N THR A 18 -5.04 5.55 -16.21
CA THR A 18 -4.29 6.78 -15.96
C THR A 18 -4.03 7.02 -14.49
N TYR A 19 -4.77 6.39 -13.58
CA TYR A 19 -4.46 6.53 -12.16
C TYR A 19 -4.84 5.31 -11.33
N ALA A 20 -4.17 5.16 -10.19
CA ALA A 20 -4.53 4.21 -9.15
C ALA A 20 -4.25 4.79 -7.76
N VAL A 21 -5.24 4.67 -6.89
CA VAL A 21 -5.13 4.97 -5.46
C VAL A 21 -4.94 3.66 -4.72
N ILE A 22 -3.79 3.51 -4.05
CA ILE A 22 -3.44 2.29 -3.31
C ILE A 22 -3.29 2.65 -1.83
N PHE A 23 -4.04 1.93 -1.00
CA PHE A 23 -3.83 1.92 0.44
C PHE A 23 -2.77 0.88 0.80
N VAL A 24 -1.76 1.31 1.56
CA VAL A 24 -0.68 0.45 2.03
C VAL A 24 -0.68 0.45 3.54
N SER A 25 -0.67 -0.74 4.15
CA SER A 25 -0.38 -0.92 5.57
C SER A 25 0.84 -1.79 5.75
N ARG A 26 1.70 -1.45 6.71
CA ARG A 26 2.77 -2.34 7.14
C ARG A 26 2.91 -2.34 8.65
N VAL A 27 3.24 -3.50 9.22
CA VAL A 27 3.67 -3.57 10.62
C VAL A 27 5.18 -3.34 10.65
N LYS A 28 5.62 -2.37 11.45
CA LYS A 28 7.04 -2.10 11.73
C LYS A 28 7.19 -1.83 13.23
N ASP A 29 8.06 -2.59 13.89
CA ASP A 29 8.35 -2.44 15.33
C ASP A 29 7.08 -2.50 16.21
N GLY A 30 6.18 -3.44 15.91
CA GLY A 30 4.90 -3.61 16.62
C GLY A 30 3.83 -2.55 16.33
N LYS A 31 4.15 -1.51 15.54
CA LYS A 31 3.21 -0.45 15.14
C LYS A 31 2.73 -0.68 13.71
N THR A 32 1.44 -0.43 13.48
CA THR A 32 0.86 -0.46 12.12
C THR A 32 0.95 0.91 11.49
N LEU A 33 1.79 1.03 10.47
CA LEU A 33 1.88 2.22 9.63
C LEU A 33 0.87 2.10 8.48
N ARG A 34 0.23 3.21 8.13
CA ARG A 34 -0.79 3.30 7.08
C ARG A 34 -0.43 4.47 6.15
N MET A 35 -0.60 4.28 4.85
CA MET A 35 -0.30 5.30 3.83
C MET A 35 -1.26 5.16 2.65
N LEU A 36 -1.69 6.29 2.10
CA LEU A 36 -2.34 6.35 0.80
C LEU A 36 -1.31 6.77 -0.25
N ARG A 37 -1.29 6.08 -1.39
CA ARG A 37 -0.44 6.43 -2.54
C ARG A 37 -1.30 6.65 -3.76
N LEU A 38 -1.07 7.76 -4.45
CA LEU A 38 -1.61 8.02 -5.78
C LEU A 38 -0.52 7.69 -6.81
N TYR A 39 -0.89 6.87 -7.78
CA TYR A 39 -0.15 6.63 -9.00
C TYR A 39 -0.91 7.32 -10.13
N SER A 40 -0.20 8.02 -11.00
CA SER A 40 -0.69 8.72 -12.18
C SER A 40 0.23 8.48 -13.36
#